data_AF-A0A661PEY2-F1
#
_entry.id   AF-A0A661PEY2-F1
#
_cell.length_a   1.000
_cell.length_b   1.000
_cell.length_c   1.000
_cell.angle_alpha   90.00
_cell.angle_beta   90.00
_cell.angle_gamma   90.00
#
_symmetry.space_group_name_H-M   'P 1'
#
loop_
_entity.id
_entity.type
_entity.pdbx_description
1 polymer ?
#
loop_
_entity_poly.entity_id
_entity_poly.type
_entity_poly.pdbx_seq_one_letter_code
_entity_poly.pdbx_strand_id
1 'polypeptide(L)'
;MAEAADYIKDDNGQVRLHFTISPEHRRLFQEHLEQVRLLLETDGINYQVTFSEQKPSTDTIAADHDNRPFRDEHGRLVFRPGGHGALLENLDDLKGDIIFIKNIDNVVPDRLKPLICRYHQVLGGLLVRCQQQIFSYLNAIDEGGVDDVLLDEMTAFVRNQLGMEIPAGDRDGLLAFLRRQLDRPIRVCGMVKNEGEPGGGPFWVSEADGGCSRQIVESSQVDFSRPDQAEIWNRSTHFNPVDIVCGVRNYQGEPFNLKEFCNPDAGFIAIKSLDGRELKALERPGLWNGAMADWTTFFVEVPPETFNPVKSVFDLLRPAHQPE
;
A
#
# COMPACT_ATOMS: atom_id res chain seq x y z
N MET A 1 12.71 -13.69 -2.40
CA MET A 1 14.17 -13.46 -2.18
C MET A 1 14.90 -13.31 -3.50
N ALA A 2 15.00 -14.35 -4.33
CA ALA A 2 15.70 -14.27 -5.62
C ALA A 2 15.24 -13.10 -6.51
N GLU A 3 13.92 -12.90 -6.66
CA GLU A 3 13.36 -11.76 -7.41
C GLU A 3 13.86 -10.40 -6.89
N ALA A 4 13.98 -10.24 -5.56
CA ALA A 4 14.39 -8.98 -4.95
C ALA A 4 15.86 -8.62 -5.26
N ALA A 5 16.73 -9.61 -5.41
CA ALA A 5 18.13 -9.36 -5.79
C ALA A 5 18.26 -8.69 -7.17
N ASP A 6 17.26 -8.83 -8.04
CA ASP A 6 17.29 -8.26 -9.39
C ASP A 6 16.92 -6.77 -9.44
N TYR A 7 16.23 -6.24 -8.43
CA TYR A 7 15.72 -4.85 -8.47
C TYR A 7 15.91 -4.01 -7.20
N ILE A 8 16.27 -4.58 -6.05
CA ILE A 8 16.56 -3.82 -4.81
C ILE A 8 17.97 -4.00 -4.25
N LYS A 9 18.84 -4.75 -4.95
CA LYS A 9 20.24 -4.92 -4.54
C LYS A 9 20.98 -3.59 -4.65
N ASP A 10 21.62 -3.17 -3.55
CA ASP A 10 22.44 -1.94 -3.55
C ASP A 10 23.86 -2.19 -4.09
N ASP A 11 24.63 -1.10 -4.23
CA ASP A 11 25.99 -1.13 -4.76
C ASP A 11 26.98 -1.96 -3.90
N ASN A 12 26.63 -2.24 -2.64
CA ASN A 12 27.41 -3.10 -1.75
C ASN A 12 26.96 -4.58 -1.83
N GLY A 13 26.00 -4.90 -2.69
CA GLY A 13 25.44 -6.24 -2.82
C GLY A 13 24.40 -6.60 -1.76
N GLN A 14 23.95 -5.65 -0.93
CA GLN A 14 22.94 -5.91 0.10
C GLN A 14 21.53 -5.91 -0.49
N VAL A 15 20.75 -6.93 -0.14
CA VAL A 15 19.33 -7.09 -0.51
C VAL A 15 18.49 -7.08 0.77
N ARG A 16 17.73 -6.01 0.99
CA ARG A 16 16.95 -5.82 2.22
C ARG A 16 15.52 -6.33 2.03
N LEU A 17 15.13 -7.31 2.83
CA LEU A 17 13.79 -7.90 2.79
C LEU A 17 13.16 -7.85 4.18
N HIS A 18 11.87 -7.55 4.20
CA HIS A 18 11.08 -7.58 5.42
C HIS A 18 9.81 -8.38 5.20
N PHE A 19 9.56 -9.36 6.06
CA PHE A 19 8.32 -10.13 6.04
C PHE A 19 7.50 -9.80 7.28
N THR A 20 6.24 -9.39 7.07
CA THR A 20 5.27 -9.41 8.17
C THR A 20 4.55 -10.75 8.15
N ILE A 21 4.70 -11.53 9.22
CA ILE A 21 4.17 -12.88 9.32
C ILE A 21 3.40 -13.06 10.63
N SER A 22 2.51 -14.05 10.67
CA SER A 22 1.83 -14.40 11.91
C SER A 22 2.77 -15.15 12.86
N PRO A 23 2.60 -15.00 14.19
CA PRO A 23 3.50 -15.59 15.18
C PRO A 23 3.67 -17.11 15.04
N GLU A 24 2.61 -17.83 14.67
CA GLU A 24 2.60 -19.27 14.47
C GLU A 24 3.47 -19.74 13.28
N HIS A 25 3.72 -18.86 12.32
CA HIS A 25 4.55 -19.17 11.15
C HIS A 25 6.02 -18.78 11.33
N ARG A 26 6.36 -17.99 12.36
CA ARG A 26 7.70 -17.43 12.56
C ARG A 26 8.82 -18.46 12.54
N ARG A 27 8.67 -19.54 13.29
CA ARG A 27 9.69 -20.60 13.35
C ARG A 27 9.93 -21.23 11.99
N LEU A 28 8.85 -21.59 11.28
CA LEU A 28 8.93 -22.22 9.96
C LEU A 28 9.61 -21.31 8.93
N PHE A 29 9.31 -20.00 8.96
CA PHE A 29 9.97 -19.02 8.10
C PHE A 29 11.47 -18.91 8.39
N GLN A 30 11.87 -18.90 9.66
CA GLN A 30 13.28 -18.81 10.04
C GLN A 30 14.05 -20.06 9.60
N GLU A 31 13.53 -21.25 9.88
CA GLU A 31 14.14 -22.52 9.47
C GLU A 31 14.28 -22.62 7.95
N HIS A 32 13.24 -22.23 7.19
CA HIS A 32 13.30 -22.24 5.73
C HIS A 32 14.25 -21.17 5.17
N LEU A 33 14.30 -19.99 5.78
CA LEU A 33 15.21 -18.92 5.40
C LEU A 33 16.68 -19.38 5.51
N GLU A 34 17.05 -20.07 6.58
CA GLU A 34 18.42 -20.59 6.75
C GLU A 34 18.82 -21.52 5.59
N GLN A 35 17.91 -22.39 5.15
CA GLN A 35 18.13 -23.30 4.02
C GLN A 35 18.26 -22.53 2.70
N VAL A 36 17.37 -21.56 2.47
CA VAL A 36 17.31 -20.80 1.21
C VAL A 36 18.49 -19.83 1.10
N ARG A 37 18.96 -19.24 2.21
CA ARG A 37 20.14 -18.36 2.20
C ARG A 37 21.38 -19.07 1.68
N LEU A 38 21.60 -20.32 2.08
CA LEU A 38 22.72 -21.13 1.58
C LEU A 38 22.69 -21.33 0.06
N LEU A 39 21.50 -21.30 -0.55
CA LEU A 39 21.32 -21.46 -2.00
C LEU A 39 21.44 -20.13 -2.76
N LEU A 40 21.03 -19.03 -2.14
CA LEU A 40 20.91 -17.73 -2.81
C LEU A 40 22.05 -16.74 -2.50
N GLU A 41 22.75 -16.88 -1.38
CA GLU A 41 23.91 -16.05 -1.04
C GLU A 41 25.13 -16.54 -1.81
N THR A 42 25.32 -15.97 -3.00
CA THR A 42 26.51 -16.14 -3.83
C THR A 42 27.46 -14.94 -3.68
N ASP A 43 28.65 -15.02 -4.29
CA ASP A 43 29.59 -13.90 -4.31
C ASP A 43 28.92 -12.60 -4.77
N GLY A 44 28.95 -11.57 -3.92
CA GLY A 44 28.39 -10.24 -4.20
C GLY A 44 26.89 -10.07 -3.93
N ILE A 45 26.21 -11.03 -3.29
CA ILE A 45 24.82 -10.90 -2.85
C ILE A 45 24.68 -11.32 -1.39
N ASN A 46 24.18 -10.43 -0.55
CA ASN A 46 23.93 -10.69 0.87
C ASN A 46 22.50 -10.27 1.24
N TYR A 47 21.74 -11.20 1.81
CA TYR A 47 20.35 -10.93 2.18
C TYR A 47 20.25 -10.49 3.63
N GLN A 48 19.78 -9.26 3.82
CA GLN A 48 19.35 -8.76 5.12
C GLN A 48 17.84 -8.98 5.25
N VAL A 49 17.46 -10.11 5.83
CA VAL A 49 16.06 -10.47 6.05
C VAL A 49 15.65 -10.18 7.48
N THR A 50 14.55 -9.45 7.64
CA THR A 50 13.93 -9.15 8.93
C THR A 50 12.48 -9.60 8.95
N PHE A 51 11.95 -9.78 10.15
CA PHE A 51 10.57 -10.20 10.36
C PHE A 51 9.88 -9.26 11.34
N SER A 52 8.61 -8.99 11.10
CA SER A 52 7.71 -8.41 12.09
C SER A 52 6.45 -9.25 12.21
N GLU A 53 5.72 -9.00 13.28
CA GLU A 53 4.37 -9.50 13.50
C GLU A 53 3.44 -8.29 13.54
N GLN A 54 2.15 -8.50 13.30
CA GLN A 54 1.17 -7.47 13.61
C GLN A 54 1.22 -7.17 15.11
N LYS A 55 1.41 -5.89 15.48
CA LYS A 55 1.56 -5.50 16.88
C LYS A 55 0.26 -5.77 17.65
N PRO A 56 0.26 -6.52 18.76
CA PRO A 56 -0.95 -6.76 19.56
C PRO A 56 -1.61 -5.49 20.09
N SER A 57 -0.86 -4.39 20.23
CA SER A 57 -1.39 -3.06 20.58
C SER A 57 -2.36 -2.49 19.53
N THR A 58 -2.40 -3.07 18.33
CA THR A 58 -3.32 -2.69 17.26
C THR A 58 -4.64 -3.45 17.31
N ASP A 59 -4.73 -4.49 18.15
CA ASP A 59 -5.93 -5.31 18.29
C ASP A 59 -7.12 -4.48 18.79
N THR A 60 -8.30 -4.85 18.32
CA THR A 60 -9.56 -4.22 18.73
C THR A 60 -10.37 -5.17 19.59
N ILE A 61 -11.10 -4.61 20.56
CA ILE A 61 -12.01 -5.40 21.38
C ILE A 61 -13.19 -5.87 20.54
N ALA A 62 -13.48 -7.17 20.57
CA ALA A 62 -14.68 -7.71 19.94
C ALA A 62 -15.93 -7.28 20.72
N ALA A 63 -17.03 -7.06 20.00
CA ALA A 63 -18.32 -6.74 20.58
C ALA A 63 -19.38 -7.77 20.19
N ASP A 64 -20.39 -7.96 21.03
CA ASP A 64 -21.57 -8.76 20.69
C ASP A 64 -22.58 -7.97 19.84
N HIS A 65 -23.74 -8.57 19.53
CA HIS A 65 -24.80 -7.91 18.76
C HIS A 65 -25.30 -6.62 19.42
N ASP A 66 -25.30 -6.56 20.75
CA ASP A 66 -25.72 -5.40 21.56
C ASP A 66 -24.61 -4.36 21.74
N ASN A 67 -23.47 -4.51 21.04
CA ASN A 67 -22.28 -3.66 21.13
C ASN A 67 -21.63 -3.66 22.53
N ARG A 68 -21.77 -4.75 23.30
CA ARG A 68 -21.08 -4.93 24.59
C ARG A 68 -19.79 -5.74 24.38
N PRO A 69 -18.77 -5.58 25.23
CA PRO A 69 -17.53 -6.35 25.13
C PRO A 69 -17.78 -7.85 25.08
N PHE A 70 -17.35 -8.49 23.99
CA PHE A 70 -17.51 -9.92 23.78
C PHE A 70 -16.56 -10.68 24.71
N ARG A 71 -17.10 -11.72 25.37
CA ARG A 71 -16.35 -12.56 26.29
C ARG A 71 -16.38 -14.03 25.87
N ASP A 72 -15.25 -14.72 26.04
CA ASP A 72 -15.16 -16.16 25.82
C ASP A 72 -15.90 -16.95 26.91
N GLU A 73 -15.91 -18.28 26.81
CA GLU A 73 -16.54 -19.19 27.78
C GLU A 73 -15.97 -19.05 29.21
N HIS A 74 -14.77 -18.50 29.35
CA HIS A 74 -14.11 -18.24 30.62
C HIS A 74 -14.31 -16.81 31.13
N GLY A 75 -15.15 -16.01 30.46
CA GLY A 75 -15.45 -14.63 30.82
C GLY A 75 -14.34 -13.63 30.47
N ARG A 76 -13.30 -14.03 29.73
CA ARG A 76 -12.20 -13.16 29.32
C ARG A 76 -12.61 -12.33 28.10
N LEU A 77 -12.10 -11.10 28.03
CA LEU A 77 -12.32 -10.24 26.85
C LEU A 77 -11.66 -10.86 25.62
N VAL A 78 -12.39 -10.85 24.51
CA VAL A 78 -11.87 -11.29 23.22
C VAL A 78 -11.37 -10.10 22.44
N PHE A 79 -10.12 -10.19 21.98
CA PHE A 79 -9.49 -9.22 21.09
C PHE A 79 -9.34 -9.85 19.69
N ARG A 80 -9.43 -9.02 18.65
CA ARG A 80 -9.24 -9.44 17.26
C ARG A 80 -8.16 -8.58 16.61
N PRO A 81 -7.36 -9.16 15.70
CA PRO A 81 -6.42 -8.40 14.90
C PRO A 81 -7.13 -7.26 14.19
N GLY A 82 -6.58 -6.05 14.26
CA GLY A 82 -7.14 -4.83 13.68
C GLY A 82 -7.10 -4.75 12.14
N GLY A 83 -6.86 -5.87 11.44
CA GLY A 83 -6.74 -5.91 9.97
C GLY A 83 -5.41 -5.37 9.43
N HIS A 84 -5.27 -5.32 8.10
CA HIS A 84 -4.04 -4.89 7.41
C HIS A 84 -3.63 -3.45 7.72
N GLY A 85 -4.56 -2.61 8.18
CA GLY A 85 -4.27 -1.26 8.67
C GLY A 85 -3.22 -1.17 9.77
N ALA A 86 -3.09 -2.24 10.55
CA ALA A 86 -2.06 -2.35 11.57
C ALA A 86 -0.64 -2.39 11.02
N LEU A 87 -0.47 -2.67 9.72
CA LEU A 87 0.83 -2.71 9.07
C LEU A 87 1.44 -1.32 8.84
N LEU A 88 0.67 -0.24 8.98
CA LEU A 88 1.22 1.13 8.84
C LEU A 88 2.33 1.38 9.86
N GLU A 89 2.17 0.88 11.09
CA GLU A 89 3.23 0.99 12.09
C GLU A 89 4.46 0.16 11.75
N ASN A 90 4.26 -1.04 11.19
CA ASN A 90 5.35 -1.89 10.74
C ASN A 90 6.12 -1.20 9.60
N LEU A 91 5.40 -0.54 8.68
CA LEU A 91 5.97 0.25 7.58
C LEU A 91 6.79 1.43 8.10
N ASP A 92 6.24 2.19 9.06
CA ASP A 92 6.93 3.33 9.69
C ASP A 92 8.23 2.88 10.39
N ASP A 93 8.24 1.70 11.01
CA ASP A 93 9.39 1.13 11.71
C ASP A 93 10.52 0.64 10.78
N LEU A 94 10.28 0.47 9.47
CA LEU A 94 11.33 0.04 8.53
C LEU A 94 12.43 1.07 8.31
N LYS A 95 12.12 2.36 8.52
CA LYS A 95 13.04 3.51 8.35
C LYS A 95 13.76 3.57 6.99
N GLY A 96 13.19 2.93 5.97
CA GLY A 96 13.68 3.00 4.58
C GLY A 96 13.24 4.29 3.88
N ASP A 97 13.84 4.58 2.73
CA ASP A 97 13.51 5.76 1.91
C ASP A 97 12.42 5.42 0.89
N ILE A 98 12.64 4.29 0.20
CA ILE A 98 11.76 3.70 -0.79
C ILE A 98 11.44 2.27 -0.37
N ILE A 99 10.16 1.93 -0.35
CA ILE A 99 9.68 0.63 0.15
C ILE A 99 8.80 -0.01 -0.92
N PHE A 100 9.16 -1.22 -1.34
CA PHE A 100 8.36 -2.06 -2.23
C PHE A 100 7.49 -2.99 -1.38
N ILE A 101 6.18 -2.94 -1.60
CA ILE A 101 5.18 -3.73 -0.90
C ILE A 101 4.54 -4.68 -1.91
N LYS A 102 4.57 -5.97 -1.58
CA LYS A 102 4.03 -7.06 -2.40
C LYS A 102 3.42 -8.12 -1.51
N ASN A 103 2.32 -8.73 -1.95
CA ASN A 103 1.81 -9.93 -1.28
C ASN A 103 2.75 -11.11 -1.51
N ILE A 104 2.91 -11.95 -0.47
CA ILE A 104 3.84 -13.08 -0.48
C ILE A 104 3.41 -14.21 -1.42
N ASP A 105 2.12 -14.30 -1.72
CA ASP A 105 1.53 -15.31 -2.60
C ASP A 105 1.68 -14.98 -4.09
N ASN A 106 2.00 -13.73 -4.45
CA ASN A 106 2.30 -13.32 -5.82
C ASN A 106 3.75 -13.68 -6.18
N VAL A 107 3.95 -14.90 -6.67
CA VAL A 107 5.29 -15.42 -6.99
C VAL A 107 5.29 -16.21 -8.30
N VAL A 108 6.40 -16.17 -9.03
CA VAL A 108 6.54 -16.87 -10.31
C VAL A 108 7.87 -17.65 -10.40
N PRO A 109 7.95 -18.67 -11.28
CA PRO A 109 9.20 -19.32 -11.63
C PRO A 109 10.21 -18.35 -12.27
N ASP A 110 11.50 -18.70 -12.24
CA ASP A 110 12.61 -17.86 -12.70
C ASP A 110 12.42 -17.31 -14.12
N ARG A 111 11.87 -18.12 -15.03
CA ARG A 111 11.61 -17.72 -16.43
C ARG A 111 10.67 -16.51 -16.57
N LEU A 112 9.79 -16.26 -15.60
CA LEU A 112 8.81 -15.15 -15.65
C LEU A 112 9.26 -13.91 -14.85
N LYS A 113 10.27 -14.05 -13.98
CA LYS A 113 10.77 -12.94 -13.14
C LYS A 113 11.23 -11.70 -13.92
N PRO A 114 11.90 -11.80 -15.10
CA PRO A 114 12.40 -10.62 -15.79
C PRO A 114 11.32 -9.57 -16.09
N LEU A 115 10.10 -10.00 -16.39
CA LEU A 115 8.97 -9.09 -16.62
C LEU A 115 8.55 -8.37 -15.33
N ILE A 116 8.42 -9.11 -14.23
CA ILE A 116 8.06 -8.57 -12.91
C ILE A 116 9.12 -7.56 -12.45
N CYS A 117 10.40 -7.95 -12.49
CA CYS A 117 11.51 -7.08 -12.10
C CYS A 117 11.54 -5.79 -12.94
N ARG A 118 11.29 -5.88 -14.25
CA ARG A 118 11.19 -4.70 -15.12
C ARG A 118 10.07 -3.76 -14.67
N TYR A 119 8.89 -4.27 -14.34
CA TYR A 119 7.78 -3.41 -13.92
C TYR A 119 7.97 -2.85 -12.51
N HIS A 120 8.55 -3.59 -11.56
CA HIS A 120 8.97 -3.00 -10.28
C HIS A 120 9.97 -1.85 -10.49
N GLN A 121 10.95 -1.99 -11.39
CA GLN A 121 11.87 -0.91 -11.75
C GLN A 121 11.16 0.29 -12.39
N VAL A 122 10.13 0.06 -13.22
CA VAL A 122 9.28 1.13 -13.78
C VAL A 122 8.54 1.88 -12.67
N LEU A 123 7.90 1.16 -11.73
CA LEU A 123 7.18 1.77 -10.62
C LEU A 123 8.14 2.57 -9.71
N GLY A 124 9.29 1.99 -9.36
CA GLY A 124 10.33 2.65 -8.56
C GLY A 124 10.94 3.86 -9.28
N GLY A 125 11.23 3.75 -10.57
CA GLY A 125 11.73 4.86 -11.38
C GLY A 125 10.72 5.99 -11.51
N LEU A 126 9.43 5.66 -11.64
CA LEU A 126 8.36 6.65 -11.63
C LEU A 126 8.27 7.37 -10.28
N LEU A 127 8.33 6.62 -9.17
CA LEU A 127 8.35 7.18 -7.82
C LEU A 127 9.48 8.20 -7.67
N VAL A 128 10.73 7.80 -8.00
CA VAL A 128 11.91 8.67 -7.88
C VAL A 128 11.75 9.93 -8.73
N ARG A 129 11.27 9.80 -9.97
CA ARG A 129 11.05 10.95 -10.87
C ARG A 129 10.02 11.92 -10.30
N CYS A 130 8.87 11.40 -9.84
CA CYS A 130 7.83 12.23 -9.23
C CYS A 130 8.33 12.89 -7.95
N GLN A 131 9.05 12.15 -7.11
CA GLN A 131 9.63 12.66 -5.87
C GLN A 131 10.61 13.81 -6.14
N GLN A 132 11.52 13.67 -7.11
CA GLN A 132 12.45 14.74 -7.50
C GLN A 132 11.72 16.02 -7.95
N GLN A 133 10.68 15.88 -8.78
CA GLN A 133 9.89 17.02 -9.23
C GLN A 133 9.16 17.70 -8.07
N ILE A 134 8.47 16.92 -7.22
CA ILE A 134 7.77 17.42 -6.04
C ILE A 134 8.74 18.14 -5.09
N PHE A 135 9.92 17.56 -4.86
CA PHE A 135 10.93 18.14 -3.98
C PHE A 135 11.50 19.44 -4.54
N SER A 136 11.70 19.54 -5.86
CA SER A 136 12.09 20.82 -6.48
C SER A 136 11.05 21.91 -6.27
N TYR A 137 9.75 21.57 -6.32
CA TYR A 137 8.69 22.52 -6.04
C TYR A 137 8.68 22.97 -4.58
N LEU A 138 8.79 22.03 -3.64
CA LEU A 138 8.81 22.33 -2.21
C LEU A 138 10.01 23.21 -1.82
N ASN A 139 11.20 22.93 -2.38
CA ASN A 139 12.37 23.78 -2.18
C ASN A 139 12.17 25.19 -2.74
N ALA A 140 11.63 25.32 -3.95
CA ALA A 140 11.35 26.65 -4.53
C ALA A 140 10.34 27.46 -3.73
N ILE A 141 9.32 26.80 -3.14
CA ILE A 141 8.34 27.42 -2.24
C ILE A 141 9.06 27.93 -0.98
N ASP A 142 9.87 27.10 -0.33
CA ASP A 142 10.57 27.46 0.91
C ASP A 142 11.62 28.57 0.70
N GLU A 143 12.28 28.61 -0.45
CA GLU A 143 13.25 29.65 -0.83
C GLU A 143 12.58 30.97 -1.24
N GLY A 144 11.25 30.99 -1.41
CA GLY A 144 10.50 32.15 -1.93
C GLY A 144 10.78 32.41 -3.41
N GLY A 145 11.34 31.45 -4.14
CA GLY A 145 11.77 31.54 -5.54
C GLY A 145 10.68 31.18 -6.56
N VAL A 146 9.40 31.25 -6.17
CA VAL A 146 8.30 30.91 -7.08
C VAL A 146 7.88 32.14 -7.85
N ASP A 147 8.04 32.12 -9.18
CA ASP A 147 7.47 33.11 -10.10
C ASP A 147 6.10 32.64 -10.64
N ASP A 148 5.47 33.41 -11.54
CA ASP A 148 4.15 33.03 -12.08
C ASP A 148 4.20 31.80 -12.97
N VAL A 149 5.30 31.59 -13.70
CA VAL A 149 5.47 30.44 -14.60
C VAL A 149 5.58 29.15 -13.80
N LEU A 150 6.39 29.15 -12.74
CA LEU A 150 6.55 28.00 -11.86
C LEU A 150 5.27 27.74 -11.06
N LEU A 151 4.55 28.78 -10.63
CA LEU A 151 3.26 28.62 -9.97
C LEU A 151 2.23 27.95 -10.88
N ASP A 152 2.16 28.36 -12.15
CA ASP A 152 1.28 27.73 -13.15
C ASP A 152 1.70 26.28 -13.42
N GLU A 153 3.00 26.00 -13.48
CA GLU A 153 3.54 24.65 -13.65
C GLU A 153 3.15 23.73 -12.47
N MET A 154 3.38 24.18 -11.23
CA MET A 154 2.99 23.44 -10.01
C MET A 154 1.47 23.17 -9.98
N THR A 155 0.68 24.19 -10.33
CA THR A 155 -0.78 24.10 -10.40
C THR A 155 -1.23 23.10 -11.46
N ALA A 156 -0.60 23.13 -12.64
CA ALA A 156 -0.85 22.17 -13.70
C ALA A 156 -0.42 20.75 -13.31
N PHE A 157 0.69 20.59 -12.58
CA PHE A 157 1.12 19.30 -12.06
C PHE A 157 0.09 18.72 -11.09
N VAL A 158 -0.33 19.47 -10.07
CA VAL A 158 -1.34 19.01 -9.09
C VAL A 158 -2.67 18.70 -9.78
N ARG A 159 -3.12 19.55 -10.70
CA ARG A 159 -4.38 19.33 -11.43
C ARG A 159 -4.31 18.14 -12.39
N ASN A 160 -3.26 18.01 -13.19
CA ASN A 160 -3.24 17.02 -14.27
C ASN A 160 -2.64 15.69 -13.82
N GLN A 161 -1.57 15.73 -13.01
CA GLN A 161 -0.86 14.53 -12.56
C GLN A 161 -1.48 13.95 -11.31
N LEU A 162 -1.93 14.77 -10.35
CA LEU A 162 -2.59 14.28 -9.12
C LEU A 162 -4.12 14.25 -9.24
N GLY A 163 -4.69 14.99 -10.21
CA GLY A 163 -6.12 15.11 -10.46
C GLY A 163 -6.90 15.71 -9.30
N MET A 164 -6.25 16.63 -8.58
CA MET A 164 -6.88 17.41 -7.53
C MET A 164 -7.44 18.72 -8.10
N GLU A 165 -8.56 19.16 -7.56
CA GLU A 165 -9.08 20.49 -7.87
C GLU A 165 -8.20 21.57 -7.24
N ILE A 166 -8.04 22.68 -7.95
CA ILE A 166 -7.25 23.81 -7.49
C ILE A 166 -8.22 24.84 -6.89
N PRO A 167 -8.12 25.15 -5.59
CA PRO A 167 -9.00 26.11 -4.97
C PRO A 167 -8.78 27.51 -5.56
N ALA A 168 -9.85 28.31 -5.61
CA ALA A 168 -9.72 29.74 -5.84
C ALA A 168 -9.05 30.40 -4.62
N GLY A 169 -8.18 31.37 -4.86
CA GLY A 169 -7.47 32.06 -3.79
C GLY A 169 -6.49 33.08 -4.33
N ASP A 170 -5.87 33.84 -3.41
CA ASP A 170 -4.70 34.64 -3.72
C ASP A 170 -3.44 33.77 -3.86
N ARG A 171 -2.31 34.40 -4.22
CA ARG A 171 -1.04 33.70 -4.43
C ARG A 171 -0.61 32.93 -3.18
N ASP A 172 -0.70 33.56 -2.01
CA ASP A 172 -0.22 32.99 -0.76
C ASP A 172 -1.09 31.78 -0.35
N GLY A 173 -2.41 31.89 -0.49
CA GLY A 173 -3.33 30.77 -0.29
C GLY A 173 -3.07 29.61 -1.24
N LEU A 174 -2.77 29.89 -2.50
CA LEU A 174 -2.43 28.85 -3.48
C LEU A 174 -1.10 28.18 -3.16
N LEU A 175 -0.06 28.92 -2.79
CA LEU A 175 1.23 28.36 -2.36
C LEU A 175 1.08 27.48 -1.11
N ALA A 176 0.29 27.93 -0.12
CA ALA A 176 -0.01 27.15 1.07
C ALA A 176 -0.76 25.86 0.74
N PHE A 177 -1.71 25.91 -0.19
CA PHE A 177 -2.41 24.72 -0.70
C PHE A 177 -1.43 23.77 -1.39
N LEU A 178 -0.63 24.25 -2.34
CA LEU A 178 0.34 23.44 -3.08
C LEU A 178 1.34 22.77 -2.14
N ARG A 179 1.90 23.52 -1.18
CA ARG A 179 2.81 22.97 -0.16
C ARG A 179 2.16 21.82 0.61
N ARG A 180 0.93 22.01 1.08
CA ARG A 180 0.19 20.97 1.82
C ARG A 180 -0.10 19.73 0.97
N GLN A 181 -0.45 19.90 -0.30
CA GLN A 181 -0.75 18.76 -1.18
C GLN A 181 0.50 18.01 -1.65
N LEU A 182 1.63 18.70 -1.76
CA LEU A 182 2.89 18.15 -2.27
C LEU A 182 3.76 17.52 -1.19
N ASP A 183 3.75 18.06 0.04
CA ASP A 183 4.57 17.57 1.16
C ASP A 183 3.90 16.40 1.90
N ARG A 184 3.81 15.26 1.19
CA ARG A 184 3.14 14.04 1.64
C ARG A 184 3.95 12.80 1.24
N PRO A 185 3.78 11.66 1.94
CA PRO A 185 4.26 10.38 1.45
C PRO A 185 3.67 10.08 0.06
N ILE A 186 4.48 9.44 -0.79
CA ILE A 186 4.10 9.11 -2.17
C ILE A 186 3.91 7.60 -2.28
N ARG A 187 2.88 7.16 -3.00
CA ARG A 187 2.73 5.77 -3.44
C ARG A 187 2.50 5.70 -4.95
N VAL A 188 3.23 4.80 -5.59
CA VAL A 188 3.03 4.41 -6.98
C VAL A 188 2.53 2.98 -6.96
N CYS A 189 1.29 2.76 -7.43
CA CYS A 189 0.64 1.46 -7.38
C CYS A 189 0.47 0.91 -8.80
N GLY A 190 1.03 -0.26 -9.06
CA GLY A 190 0.73 -1.04 -10.25
C GLY A 190 -0.73 -1.52 -10.20
N MET A 191 -1.44 -1.41 -11.32
CA MET A 191 -2.83 -1.81 -11.48
C MET A 191 -2.92 -2.77 -12.67
N VAL A 192 -3.52 -3.93 -12.46
CA VAL A 192 -3.75 -4.90 -13.55
C VAL A 192 -5.18 -4.81 -14.04
N LYS A 193 -5.44 -5.18 -15.28
CA LYS A 193 -6.82 -5.32 -15.77
C LYS A 193 -7.54 -6.39 -14.95
N ASN A 194 -8.78 -6.10 -14.57
CA ASN A 194 -9.56 -7.02 -13.78
C ASN A 194 -10.15 -8.11 -14.68
N GLU A 195 -9.71 -9.35 -14.50
CA GLU A 195 -10.22 -10.53 -15.22
C GLU A 195 -11.22 -11.34 -14.38
N GLY A 196 -11.85 -10.70 -13.39
CA GLY A 196 -12.79 -11.31 -12.45
C GLY A 196 -12.20 -11.66 -11.09
N GLU A 197 -11.01 -11.13 -10.76
CA GLU A 197 -10.39 -11.34 -9.46
C GLU A 197 -11.12 -10.54 -8.38
N PRO A 198 -11.40 -11.15 -7.21
CA PRO A 198 -12.05 -10.44 -6.11
C PRO A 198 -11.04 -9.50 -5.42
N GLY A 199 -11.46 -8.26 -5.20
CA GLY A 199 -10.81 -7.31 -4.30
C GLY A 199 -10.98 -5.86 -4.75
N GLY A 200 -10.12 -4.98 -4.24
CA GLY A 200 -10.22 -3.54 -4.47
C GLY A 200 -9.63 -3.07 -5.80
N GLY A 201 -9.92 -1.83 -6.17
CA GLY A 201 -9.42 -1.21 -7.40
C GLY A 201 -9.18 0.29 -7.25
N PRO A 202 -8.67 0.95 -8.31
CA PRO A 202 -8.42 2.39 -8.31
C PRO A 202 -9.72 3.17 -8.55
N PHE A 203 -10.02 4.13 -7.68
CA PHE A 203 -11.20 5.00 -7.79
C PHE A 203 -10.88 6.45 -7.41
N TRP A 204 -11.75 7.34 -7.87
CA TRP A 204 -11.88 8.68 -7.33
C TRP A 204 -12.84 8.66 -6.14
N VAL A 205 -12.41 9.20 -5.01
CA VAL A 205 -13.21 9.29 -3.78
C VAL A 205 -13.47 10.76 -3.49
N SER A 206 -14.74 11.10 -3.30
CA SER A 206 -15.14 12.42 -2.81
C SER A 206 -14.84 12.53 -1.32
N GLU A 207 -14.10 13.57 -0.95
CA GLU A 207 -13.71 13.86 0.42
C GLU A 207 -14.75 14.72 1.14
N ALA A 208 -14.72 14.69 2.48
CA ALA A 208 -15.68 15.44 3.30
C ALA A 208 -15.57 16.97 3.14
N ASP A 209 -14.41 17.47 2.74
CA ASP A 209 -14.17 18.89 2.47
C ASP A 209 -14.61 19.32 1.05
N GLY A 210 -15.21 18.41 0.28
CA GLY A 210 -15.62 18.64 -1.10
C GLY A 210 -14.50 18.38 -2.13
N GLY A 211 -13.31 18.01 -1.67
CA GLY A 211 -12.21 17.59 -2.53
C GLY A 211 -12.44 16.22 -3.18
N CYS A 212 -11.48 15.83 -4.02
CA CYS A 212 -11.46 14.53 -4.68
C CYS A 212 -10.05 13.96 -4.63
N SER A 213 -9.93 12.68 -4.26
CA SER A 213 -8.65 11.99 -4.14
C SER A 213 -8.66 10.65 -4.86
N ARG A 214 -7.47 10.16 -5.24
CA ARG A 214 -7.28 8.84 -5.83
C ARG A 214 -7.04 7.82 -4.73
N GLN A 215 -7.93 6.85 -4.63
CA GLN A 215 -7.86 5.81 -3.60
C GLN A 215 -7.94 4.42 -4.19
N ILE A 216 -7.35 3.48 -3.45
CA ILE A 216 -7.67 2.06 -3.62
C ILE A 216 -8.89 1.80 -2.74
N VAL A 217 -10.01 1.44 -3.37
CA VAL A 217 -11.28 1.19 -2.68
C VAL A 217 -11.59 -0.30 -2.74
N GLU A 218 -11.93 -0.87 -1.59
CA GLU A 218 -12.38 -2.26 -1.47
C GLU A 218 -13.91 -2.35 -1.52
N SER A 219 -14.44 -3.52 -1.86
CA SER A 219 -15.89 -3.74 -1.96
C SER A 219 -16.63 -3.47 -0.64
N SER A 220 -15.97 -3.68 0.49
CA SER A 220 -16.50 -3.37 1.83
C SER A 220 -16.75 -1.87 2.07
N GLN A 221 -16.12 -1.00 1.28
CA GLN A 221 -16.26 0.46 1.38
C GLN A 221 -17.30 1.01 0.38
N VAL A 222 -17.94 0.15 -0.41
CA VAL A 222 -18.92 0.52 -1.42
C VAL A 222 -20.32 0.16 -0.94
N ASP A 223 -21.24 1.13 -1.01
CA ASP A 223 -22.65 0.90 -0.74
C ASP A 223 -23.35 0.38 -2.01
N PHE A 224 -23.45 -0.94 -2.15
CA PHE A 224 -24.14 -1.56 -3.28
C PHE A 224 -25.66 -1.35 -3.30
N SER A 225 -26.25 -0.82 -2.22
CA SER A 225 -27.67 -0.41 -2.24
C SER A 225 -27.88 0.88 -3.02
N ARG A 226 -26.80 1.67 -3.22
CA ARG A 226 -26.78 2.88 -4.01
C ARG A 226 -26.48 2.57 -5.48
N PRO A 227 -27.43 2.80 -6.41
CA PRO A 227 -27.26 2.44 -7.82
C PRO A 227 -26.08 3.15 -8.50
N ASP A 228 -25.79 4.38 -8.11
CA ASP A 228 -24.67 5.17 -8.65
C ASP A 228 -23.30 4.58 -8.27
N GLN A 229 -23.12 4.22 -7.00
CA GLN A 229 -21.88 3.57 -6.57
C GLN A 229 -21.74 2.17 -7.17
N ALA A 230 -22.82 1.40 -7.23
CA ALA A 230 -22.82 0.08 -7.85
C ALA A 230 -22.46 0.16 -9.34
N GLU A 231 -22.96 1.15 -10.08
CA GLU A 231 -22.60 1.35 -11.49
C GLU A 231 -21.10 1.68 -11.64
N ILE A 232 -20.56 2.60 -10.83
CA ILE A 232 -19.15 2.97 -10.86
C ILE A 232 -18.27 1.73 -10.59
N TRP A 233 -18.60 0.96 -9.55
CA TRP A 233 -17.87 -0.27 -9.21
C TRP A 233 -17.86 -1.27 -10.36
N ASN A 234 -19.04 -1.55 -10.94
CA ASN A 234 -19.19 -2.54 -12.02
C ASN A 234 -18.53 -2.11 -13.34
N ARG A 235 -18.24 -0.82 -13.50
CA ARG A 235 -17.51 -0.28 -14.68
C ARG A 235 -16.00 -0.22 -14.48
N SER A 236 -15.50 -0.52 -13.28
CA SER A 236 -14.06 -0.55 -13.02
C SER A 236 -13.38 -1.60 -13.90
N THR A 237 -12.31 -1.19 -14.58
CA THR A 237 -11.55 -2.05 -15.50
C THR A 237 -10.30 -2.64 -14.86
N HIS A 238 -9.91 -2.15 -13.68
CA HIS A 238 -8.64 -2.48 -13.05
C HIS A 238 -8.83 -2.93 -11.60
N PHE A 239 -7.88 -3.72 -11.15
CA PHE A 239 -7.80 -4.29 -9.81
C PHE A 239 -6.41 -4.00 -9.22
N ASN A 240 -6.34 -3.89 -7.89
CA ASN A 240 -5.11 -3.66 -7.15
C ASN A 240 -4.42 -5.01 -6.80
N PRO A 241 -3.31 -5.37 -7.47
CA PRO A 241 -2.53 -6.58 -7.16
C PRO A 241 -1.71 -6.47 -5.87
N VAL A 242 -1.75 -5.32 -5.19
CA VAL A 242 -0.85 -4.97 -4.08
C VAL A 242 0.61 -4.99 -4.57
N ASP A 243 0.88 -4.30 -5.67
CA ASP A 243 2.23 -3.98 -6.14
C ASP A 243 2.44 -2.47 -5.97
N ILE A 244 3.02 -2.08 -4.83
CA ILE A 244 3.05 -0.69 -4.38
C ILE A 244 4.48 -0.30 -4.04
N VAL A 245 4.94 0.83 -4.60
CA VAL A 245 6.23 1.43 -4.27
C VAL A 245 5.98 2.75 -3.54
N CYS A 246 6.46 2.84 -2.31
CA CYS A 246 6.24 3.96 -1.41
C CYS A 246 7.51 4.80 -1.25
N GLY A 247 7.38 6.13 -1.27
CA GLY A 247 8.38 7.08 -0.80
C GLY A 247 7.92 7.70 0.52
N VAL A 248 8.70 7.52 1.59
CA VAL A 248 8.25 7.80 2.97
C VAL A 248 9.09 8.88 3.68
N ARG A 249 9.92 9.60 2.93
CA ARG A 249 10.69 10.76 3.42
C ARG A 249 10.29 12.03 2.69
N ASN A 250 10.36 13.15 3.39
CA ASN A 250 10.12 14.47 2.83
C ASN A 250 11.34 14.98 2.02
N TYR A 251 11.19 16.17 1.44
CA TYR A 251 12.21 16.83 0.62
C TYR A 251 13.47 17.24 1.40
N GLN A 252 13.42 17.22 2.73
CA GLN A 252 14.54 17.48 3.63
C GLN A 252 15.26 16.19 4.07
N GLY A 253 14.77 15.02 3.64
CA GLY A 253 15.30 13.70 4.01
C GLY A 253 14.77 13.19 5.35
N GLU A 254 13.83 13.89 5.97
CA GLU A 254 13.22 13.49 7.24
C GLU A 254 12.09 12.47 6.98
N PRO A 255 11.94 11.43 7.83
CA PRO A 255 10.85 10.48 7.70
C PRO A 255 9.52 11.16 8.04
N PHE A 256 8.49 10.91 7.23
CA PHE A 256 7.13 11.30 7.59
C PHE A 256 6.63 10.47 8.77
N ASN A 257 5.84 11.07 9.66
CA ASN A 257 5.01 10.31 10.59
C ASN A 257 3.79 9.78 9.84
N LEU A 258 3.84 8.52 9.37
CA LEU A 258 2.84 8.00 8.45
C LEU A 258 1.40 8.01 9.03
N LYS A 259 1.26 8.03 10.36
CA LYS A 259 -0.03 8.10 11.06
C LYS A 259 -0.78 9.42 10.81
N GLU A 260 -0.07 10.50 10.51
CA GLU A 260 -0.67 11.81 10.22
C GLU A 260 -1.40 11.84 8.87
N PHE A 261 -1.12 10.87 8.00
CA PHE A 261 -1.68 10.77 6.65
C PHE A 261 -2.75 9.66 6.53
N CYS A 262 -3.21 9.13 7.66
CA CYS A 262 -4.24 8.11 7.75
C CYS A 262 -5.63 8.74 7.87
N ASN A 263 -6.63 8.19 7.20
CA ASN A 263 -8.03 8.50 7.48
C ASN A 263 -8.55 7.56 8.59
N PRO A 264 -8.71 8.03 9.83
CA PRO A 264 -9.16 7.19 10.95
C PRO A 264 -10.60 6.69 10.79
N ASP A 265 -11.42 7.38 9.99
CA ASP A 265 -12.84 7.07 9.79
C ASP A 265 -13.05 6.00 8.71
N ALA A 266 -11.99 5.59 7.99
CA ALA A 266 -12.05 4.55 6.98
C ALA A 266 -12.04 3.11 7.55
N GLY A 267 -12.11 2.95 8.88
CA GLY A 267 -12.30 1.66 9.52
C GLY A 267 -13.71 1.10 9.30
N PHE A 268 -13.87 -0.21 9.42
CA PHE A 268 -15.18 -0.87 9.24
C PHE A 268 -15.43 -1.95 10.28
N ILE A 269 -16.70 -2.30 10.49
CA ILE A 269 -17.09 -3.38 11.41
C ILE A 269 -17.27 -4.66 10.61
N ALA A 270 -16.41 -5.64 10.87
CA ALA A 270 -16.54 -6.99 10.33
C ALA A 270 -17.39 -7.86 11.27
N ILE A 271 -18.32 -8.63 10.69
CA ILE A 271 -19.02 -9.70 11.42
C ILE A 271 -18.20 -10.98 11.28
N LYS A 272 -17.84 -11.58 12.42
CA LYS A 272 -17.08 -12.84 12.49
C LYS A 272 -17.80 -13.79 13.45
N SER A 273 -17.37 -15.04 13.51
CA SER A 273 -17.86 -16.01 14.49
C SER A 273 -16.71 -16.55 15.33
N LEU A 274 -17.00 -16.81 16.60
CA LEU A 274 -16.14 -17.52 17.53
C LEU A 274 -17.00 -18.49 18.33
N ASP A 275 -16.65 -19.78 18.31
CA ASP A 275 -17.36 -20.85 19.03
C ASP A 275 -18.88 -20.87 18.75
N GLY A 276 -19.25 -20.63 17.48
CA GLY A 276 -20.66 -20.60 17.03
C GLY A 276 -21.44 -19.35 17.43
N ARG A 277 -20.83 -18.39 18.11
CA ARG A 277 -21.40 -17.08 18.43
C ARG A 277 -20.86 -16.03 17.48
N GLU A 278 -21.75 -15.21 16.92
CA GLU A 278 -21.35 -14.06 16.12
C GLU A 278 -20.78 -12.95 17.00
N LEU A 279 -19.78 -12.26 16.47
CA LEU A 279 -19.14 -11.10 17.06
C LEU A 279 -18.89 -10.03 16.00
N LYS A 280 -18.84 -8.79 16.46
CA LYS A 280 -18.42 -7.61 15.71
C LYS A 280 -16.96 -7.33 16.04
N ALA A 281 -16.13 -7.14 15.04
CA ALA A 281 -14.74 -6.71 15.19
C ALA A 281 -14.53 -5.42 14.40
N LEU A 282 -13.98 -4.39 15.05
CA LEU A 282 -13.55 -3.18 14.34
C LEU A 282 -12.24 -3.49 13.62
N GLU A 283 -12.25 -3.38 12.29
CA GLU A 283 -11.04 -3.37 11.48
C GLU A 283 -10.59 -1.93 11.28
N ARG A 284 -9.30 -1.68 11.52
CA ARG A 284 -8.67 -0.38 11.29
C ARG A 284 -8.64 -0.10 9.78
N PRO A 285 -8.53 1.19 9.38
CA PRO A 285 -8.34 1.57 7.98
C PRO A 285 -7.28 0.69 7.32
N GLY A 286 -7.61 -0.02 6.24
CA GLY A 286 -6.67 -0.97 5.62
C GLY A 286 -5.41 -0.26 5.10
N LEU A 287 -4.30 -1.00 4.94
CA LEU A 287 -2.99 -0.40 4.66
C LEU A 287 -3.03 0.53 3.45
N TRP A 288 -3.58 0.08 2.33
CA TRP A 288 -3.72 0.87 1.11
C TRP A 288 -5.10 1.53 0.96
N ASN A 289 -6.11 1.08 1.69
CA ASN A 289 -7.48 1.57 1.63
C ASN A 289 -7.90 2.24 2.95
N GLY A 290 -7.22 3.35 3.25
CA GLY A 290 -7.54 4.22 4.39
C GLY A 290 -6.33 4.67 5.20
N ALA A 291 -5.40 3.76 5.53
CA ALA A 291 -4.17 4.11 6.22
C ALA A 291 -3.22 4.97 5.37
N MET A 292 -3.33 4.85 4.05
CA MET A 292 -2.66 5.68 3.05
C MET A 292 -3.61 6.70 2.37
N ALA A 293 -4.64 7.18 3.07
CA ALA A 293 -5.65 8.05 2.48
C ALA A 293 -5.08 9.40 2.03
N ASP A 294 -4.28 10.08 2.87
CA ASP A 294 -3.71 11.39 2.54
C ASP A 294 -2.32 11.28 1.90
N TRP A 295 -2.11 10.25 1.06
CA TRP A 295 -0.87 10.03 0.33
C TRP A 295 -0.99 10.51 -1.12
N THR A 296 0.10 11.04 -1.66
CA THR A 296 0.20 11.36 -3.10
C THR A 296 0.19 10.05 -3.90
N THR A 297 -0.87 9.82 -4.67
CA THR A 297 -1.16 8.52 -5.28
C THR A 297 -1.07 8.55 -6.80
N PHE A 298 -0.22 7.67 -7.36
CA PHE A 298 -0.14 7.41 -8.79
C PHE A 298 -0.57 5.98 -9.09
N PHE A 299 -1.45 5.82 -10.08
CA PHE A 299 -1.86 4.52 -10.60
C PHE A 299 -1.22 4.28 -11.97
N VAL A 300 -0.62 3.10 -12.14
CA VAL A 300 0.07 2.71 -13.37
C VAL A 300 -0.51 1.40 -13.85
N GLU A 301 -1.05 1.34 -15.07
CA GLU A 301 -1.40 0.06 -15.68
C GLU A 301 -0.13 -0.77 -15.88
N VAL A 302 -0.12 -1.99 -15.34
CA VAL A 302 0.94 -2.98 -15.53
C VAL A 302 0.36 -4.26 -16.16
N PRO A 303 1.16 -5.08 -16.85
CA PRO A 303 0.66 -6.29 -17.50
C PRO A 303 0.07 -7.27 -16.47
N PRO A 304 -1.04 -7.95 -16.79
CA PRO A 304 -1.62 -8.97 -15.92
C PRO A 304 -0.63 -10.05 -15.48
N GLU A 305 0.37 -10.36 -16.30
CA GLU A 305 1.44 -11.33 -16.03
C GLU A 305 2.33 -10.94 -14.84
N THR A 306 2.23 -9.71 -14.33
CA THR A 306 2.89 -9.29 -13.09
C THR A 306 2.15 -9.75 -11.83
N PHE A 307 0.94 -10.29 -11.99
CA PHE A 307 0.07 -10.74 -10.90
C PHE A 307 -0.28 -12.23 -11.03
N ASN A 308 0.43 -13.06 -10.27
CA ASN A 308 0.24 -14.51 -10.22
C ASN A 308 0.11 -14.98 -8.76
N PRO A 309 -1.02 -14.69 -8.09
CA PRO A 309 -1.24 -15.10 -6.71
C PRO A 309 -1.54 -16.60 -6.59
N VAL A 310 -1.04 -17.23 -5.53
CA VAL A 310 -1.37 -18.61 -5.16
C VAL A 310 -2.22 -18.60 -3.89
N LYS A 311 -3.55 -18.56 -4.05
CA LYS A 311 -4.53 -18.54 -2.94
C LYS A 311 -4.98 -19.94 -2.55
N SER A 312 -4.90 -20.88 -3.47
CA SER A 312 -5.28 -22.28 -3.30
C SER A 312 -4.32 -23.22 -4.03
N VAL A 313 -4.34 -24.51 -3.68
CA VAL A 313 -3.55 -25.53 -4.37
C VAL A 313 -3.86 -25.61 -5.87
N PHE A 314 -5.09 -25.27 -6.29
CA PHE A 314 -5.49 -25.28 -7.69
C PHE A 314 -4.86 -24.14 -8.50
N ASP A 315 -4.49 -23.03 -7.86
CA ASP A 315 -3.81 -21.94 -8.56
C ASP A 315 -2.45 -22.37 -9.10
N LEU A 316 -1.78 -23.33 -8.43
CA LEU A 316 -0.54 -23.92 -8.93
C LEU A 316 -0.71 -24.63 -10.27
N LEU A 317 -1.93 -25.01 -10.66
CA LEU A 317 -2.20 -25.63 -11.98
C LEU A 317 -2.25 -24.61 -13.13
N ARG A 318 -2.27 -23.30 -12.83
CA ARG A 318 -2.23 -22.26 -13.86
C ARG A 318 -0.90 -22.35 -14.64
N PRO A 319 -0.88 -22.08 -15.96
CA PRO A 319 0.33 -22.17 -16.77
C PRO A 319 1.54 -21.36 -16.25
N ALA A 320 1.28 -20.28 -15.51
CA ALA A 320 2.32 -19.46 -14.89
C ALA A 320 3.12 -20.19 -13.81
N HIS A 321 2.54 -21.21 -13.16
CA HIS A 321 3.19 -21.96 -12.08
C HIS A 321 3.64 -23.37 -12.49
N GLN A 322 3.36 -23.78 -13.73
CA GLN A 322 3.77 -25.08 -14.24
C GLN A 322 5.21 -25.06 -14.79
N PRO A 323 5.96 -26.17 -14.65
CA PRO A 323 7.20 -26.39 -15.39
C PRO A 323 6.93 -26.31 -16.89
N GLU A 324 7.95 -25.89 -17.66
CA GLU A 324 7.93 -26.03 -19.12
C GLU A 324 8.15 -27.48 -19.56
#